data_AF-A0A0W8E993-F1
#
_entry.id   AF-A0A0W8E993-F1
#
_cell.length_a   1.000
_cell.length_b   1.000
_cell.length_c   1.000
_cell.angle_alpha   90.00
_cell.angle_beta   90.00
_cell.angle_gamma   90.00
#
_symmetry.space_group_name_H-M   'P 1'
#
loop_
_entity.id
_entity.type
_entity.pdbx_description
1 polymer ?
#
loop_
_entity_poly.entity_id
_entity_poly.type
_entity_poly.pdbx_seq_one_letter_code
_entity_poly.pdbx_strand_id
1 'polypeptide(L)'
;MGNKQILVAGILDTKGEEIKFLADRVRAAGGNAVILELSVGHEVGWADISLSEVVSRAGKKKEEIFALDRNSASDLIAAGAIKLVDELRTAGKVDGVIAYGGSMGASIATRIMQSLPIGVPKIMLTTMASGDVGPYVGTRDICMMYPIAEAGLNKVTREILNNAAGAVVGMASAPAMEGVAEKPLIGCMMFGVTTPCVLRASSIMEKAGYDVMINHAVGSGGRSMEELIRDGYITGMLDITTHEIADEMLGGVLGAGPDRMTAAGELGIPQVIAPGGLDLINFGPKNTVPERLLKETDQPGRNLYEHNPTVTCIGVSMEEGYMIGEHMAEKLNAARGPSVLCVPMQGWGACDLAEPDIELGWAGPGSGPVWTADVDNPKWSRRSVQYVKALQAKIDPNKDNLEVILVDKHMNDPVFADFMAELLLEMLNGTWTKGNKSDLPYVIPF
;
A
#
# COMPACT_ATOMS: atom_id res chain seq x y z
N MET A 1 -24.19 -14.42 22.96
CA MET A 1 -23.28 -14.51 21.78
C MET A 1 -22.50 -15.81 21.93
N GLY A 2 -22.37 -16.60 20.86
CA GLY A 2 -21.54 -17.82 20.92
C GLY A 2 -20.07 -17.46 21.18
N ASN A 3 -19.32 -18.37 21.80
CA ASN A 3 -17.89 -18.21 22.00
C ASN A 3 -17.18 -18.06 20.63
N LYS A 4 -16.28 -17.08 20.53
CA LYS A 4 -15.53 -16.77 19.30
C LYS A 4 -14.54 -17.87 18.95
N GLN A 5 -14.54 -18.33 17.71
CA GLN A 5 -13.65 -19.37 17.20
C GLN A 5 -12.28 -18.77 16.87
N ILE A 6 -11.28 -19.07 17.68
CA ILE A 6 -9.92 -18.58 17.51
C ILE A 6 -9.04 -19.73 17.02
N LEU A 7 -8.42 -19.51 15.86
CA LEU A 7 -7.41 -20.41 15.32
C LEU A 7 -6.08 -20.16 16.02
N VAL A 8 -5.54 -21.17 16.70
CA VAL A 8 -4.27 -21.11 17.42
C VAL A 8 -3.23 -21.91 16.63
N ALA A 9 -2.34 -21.21 15.94
CA ALA A 9 -1.43 -21.82 14.97
C ALA A 9 0.04 -21.84 15.43
N GLY A 10 0.80 -22.86 15.03
CA GLY A 10 2.23 -22.91 15.27
C GLY A 10 2.92 -24.15 14.72
N ILE A 11 4.25 -24.17 14.83
CA ILE A 11 5.10 -25.33 14.52
C ILE A 11 5.07 -26.24 15.76
N LEU A 12 4.19 -27.25 15.76
CA LEU A 12 3.81 -27.99 16.98
C LEU A 12 4.85 -29.02 17.40
N ASP A 13 5.64 -29.55 16.45
CA ASP A 13 6.73 -30.49 16.74
C ASP A 13 7.83 -29.89 17.62
N THR A 14 7.95 -28.56 17.67
CA THR A 14 8.93 -27.85 18.51
C THR A 14 8.31 -26.92 19.55
N LYS A 15 7.06 -26.46 19.36
CA LYS A 15 6.36 -25.54 20.27
C LYS A 15 4.99 -26.05 20.75
N GLY A 16 4.80 -27.36 20.74
CA GLY A 16 3.51 -27.98 21.06
C GLY A 16 2.98 -27.61 22.44
N GLU A 17 3.84 -27.56 23.46
CA GLU A 17 3.43 -27.23 24.83
C GLU A 17 3.02 -25.75 24.98
N GLU A 18 3.74 -24.84 24.33
CA GLU A 18 3.40 -23.41 24.31
C GLU A 18 2.09 -23.14 23.57
N ILE A 19 1.86 -23.84 22.44
CA ILE A 19 0.60 -23.72 21.69
C ILE A 19 -0.58 -24.30 22.46
N LYS A 20 -0.42 -25.45 23.14
CA LYS A 20 -1.44 -25.98 24.04
C LYS A 20 -1.78 -24.99 25.15
N PHE A 21 -0.76 -24.42 25.80
CA PHE A 21 -0.97 -23.41 26.84
C PHE A 21 -1.70 -22.18 26.28
N LEU A 22 -1.31 -21.70 25.11
CA LEU A 22 -1.97 -20.57 24.45
C LEU A 22 -3.44 -20.88 24.14
N ALA A 23 -3.75 -22.06 23.62
CA ALA A 23 -5.12 -22.52 23.38
C ALA A 23 -5.94 -22.60 24.68
N ASP A 24 -5.35 -23.09 25.77
CA ASP A 24 -5.99 -23.13 27.08
C ASP A 24 -6.25 -21.73 27.66
N ARG A 25 -5.38 -20.75 27.37
CA ARG A 25 -5.60 -19.35 27.74
C ARG A 25 -6.67 -18.69 26.89
N VAL A 26 -6.76 -19.01 25.59
CA VAL A 26 -7.86 -18.56 24.73
C VAL A 26 -9.20 -19.08 25.27
N ARG A 27 -9.26 -20.36 25.65
CA ARG A 27 -10.46 -20.95 26.29
C ARG A 27 -10.80 -20.25 27.60
N ALA A 28 -9.81 -20.01 28.46
CA ALA A 28 -10.01 -19.30 29.73
C ALA A 28 -10.48 -17.85 29.55
N ALA A 29 -10.10 -17.19 28.45
CA ALA A 29 -10.55 -15.85 28.09
C ALA A 29 -11.98 -15.81 27.50
N GLY A 30 -12.64 -16.96 27.31
CA GLY A 30 -14.00 -17.04 26.77
C GLY A 30 -14.08 -17.31 25.26
N GLY A 31 -12.95 -17.55 24.59
CA GLY A 31 -12.92 -18.03 23.21
C GLY A 31 -13.04 -19.55 23.11
N ASN A 32 -13.27 -20.05 21.90
CA ASN A 32 -13.10 -21.45 21.53
C ASN A 32 -11.80 -21.58 20.74
N ALA A 33 -10.83 -22.34 21.24
CA ALA A 33 -9.56 -22.54 20.56
C ALA A 33 -9.60 -23.78 19.65
N VAL A 34 -9.21 -23.58 18.38
CA VAL A 34 -8.96 -24.64 17.38
C VAL A 34 -7.47 -24.61 17.04
N ILE A 35 -6.75 -25.70 17.30
CA ILE A 35 -5.30 -25.78 17.10
C ILE A 35 -4.97 -26.18 15.65
N LEU A 36 -4.22 -25.31 14.97
CA LEU A 36 -3.72 -25.53 13.61
C LEU A 36 -2.23 -25.88 13.62
N GLU A 37 -1.89 -27.01 13.02
CA GLU A 37 -0.51 -27.44 12.86
C GLU A 37 0.17 -26.86 11.61
N LEU A 38 1.36 -26.29 11.80
CA LEU A 38 2.24 -25.76 10.75
C LEU A 38 3.64 -26.40 10.78
N SER A 39 3.76 -27.59 11.37
CA SER A 39 5.05 -28.27 11.59
C SER A 39 5.80 -28.55 10.28
N VAL A 40 7.12 -28.37 10.28
CA VAL A 40 7.99 -28.64 9.12
C VAL A 40 8.78 -29.94 9.25
N GLY A 41 8.91 -30.49 10.46
CA GLY A 41 9.72 -31.69 10.72
C GLY A 41 8.89 -32.98 10.77
N HIS A 42 7.86 -33.02 11.61
CA HIS A 42 6.91 -34.13 11.65
C HIS A 42 5.52 -33.67 12.10
N GLU A 43 4.51 -34.48 11.82
CA GLU A 43 3.14 -34.26 12.32
C GLU A 43 2.99 -34.80 13.75
N VAL A 44 2.41 -34.00 14.64
CA VAL A 44 2.31 -34.37 16.07
C VAL A 44 1.10 -35.25 16.41
N GLY A 45 0.09 -35.31 15.53
CA GLY A 45 -1.04 -36.24 15.64
C GLY A 45 -2.11 -35.90 16.68
N TRP A 46 -2.00 -34.77 17.39
CA TRP A 46 -2.98 -34.32 18.40
C TRP A 46 -3.63 -32.96 18.09
N ALA A 47 -3.23 -32.29 17.01
CA ALA A 47 -3.83 -31.02 16.59
C ALA A 47 -5.27 -31.21 16.11
N ASP A 48 -6.13 -30.20 16.30
CA ASP A 48 -7.50 -30.23 15.78
C ASP A 48 -7.51 -30.21 14.24
N ILE A 49 -6.58 -29.46 13.65
CA ILE A 49 -6.30 -29.45 12.21
C ILE A 49 -4.86 -29.90 12.01
N SER A 50 -4.71 -31.11 11.46
CA SER A 50 -3.42 -31.77 11.25
C SER A 50 -2.62 -31.16 10.09
N LEU A 51 -1.30 -31.35 10.12
CA LEU A 51 -0.45 -30.98 8.98
C LEU A 51 -0.88 -31.66 7.68
N SER A 52 -1.27 -32.94 7.74
CA SER A 52 -1.81 -33.71 6.62
C SER A 52 -3.02 -33.04 5.98
N GLU A 53 -3.92 -32.50 6.81
CA GLU A 53 -5.09 -31.77 6.32
C GLU A 53 -4.66 -30.48 5.62
N VAL A 54 -3.75 -29.71 6.21
CA VAL A 54 -3.20 -28.48 5.62
C VAL A 54 -2.60 -28.73 4.25
N VAL A 55 -1.67 -29.67 4.15
CA VAL A 55 -0.89 -29.88 2.92
C VAL A 55 -1.70 -30.54 1.81
N SER A 56 -2.79 -31.23 2.16
CA SER A 56 -3.75 -31.76 1.18
C SER A 56 -4.38 -30.66 0.31
N ARG A 57 -4.60 -29.45 0.84
CA ARG A 57 -5.10 -28.28 0.07
C ARG A 57 -4.06 -27.71 -0.90
N ALA A 58 -2.78 -28.01 -0.66
CA ALA A 58 -1.71 -27.76 -1.61
C ALA A 58 -1.52 -28.92 -2.62
N GLY A 59 -2.36 -29.96 -2.58
CA GLY A 59 -2.24 -31.14 -3.44
C GLY A 59 -1.04 -32.03 -3.08
N LYS A 60 -0.60 -31.99 -1.82
CA LYS A 60 0.58 -32.69 -1.32
C LYS A 60 0.24 -33.64 -0.18
N LYS A 61 1.12 -34.61 0.05
CA LYS A 61 1.13 -35.45 1.25
C LYS A 61 2.21 -34.98 2.23
N LYS A 62 2.04 -35.23 3.53
CA LYS A 62 3.01 -34.79 4.55
C LYS A 62 4.40 -35.39 4.34
N GLU A 63 4.50 -36.60 3.81
CA GLU A 63 5.78 -37.26 3.54
C GLU A 63 6.59 -36.50 2.46
N GLU A 64 5.90 -35.87 1.50
CA GLU A 64 6.55 -35.03 0.50
C GLU A 64 7.11 -33.75 1.13
N ILE A 65 6.46 -33.21 2.17
CA ILE A 65 6.89 -31.99 2.86
C ILE A 65 8.18 -32.25 3.64
N PHE A 66 8.26 -33.38 4.35
CA PHE A 66 9.44 -33.73 5.16
C PHE A 66 10.68 -34.08 4.33
N ALA A 67 10.51 -34.37 3.04
CA ALA A 67 11.60 -34.63 2.11
C ALA A 67 12.22 -33.35 1.54
N LEU A 68 11.59 -32.18 1.75
CA LEU A 68 12.06 -30.90 1.23
C LEU A 68 12.99 -30.20 2.21
N ASP A 69 13.74 -29.23 1.68
CA ASP A 69 14.38 -28.24 2.54
C ASP A 69 13.32 -27.39 3.26
N ARG A 70 13.72 -26.78 4.39
CA ARG A 70 12.77 -26.04 5.24
C ARG A 70 12.07 -24.88 4.53
N ASN A 71 12.75 -24.21 3.58
CA ASN A 71 12.16 -23.08 2.88
C ASN A 71 11.03 -23.56 1.96
N SER A 72 11.33 -24.53 1.10
CA SER A 72 10.35 -25.14 0.19
C SER A 72 9.18 -25.80 0.94
N ALA A 73 9.46 -26.46 2.06
CA ALA A 73 8.42 -27.02 2.94
C ALA A 73 7.50 -25.92 3.48
N SER A 74 8.07 -24.81 3.97
CA SER A 74 7.31 -23.68 4.52
C SER A 74 6.35 -23.07 3.51
N ASP A 75 6.75 -22.97 2.24
CA ASP A 75 5.94 -22.39 1.17
C ASP A 75 4.71 -23.23 0.86
N LEU A 76 4.88 -24.56 0.78
CA LEU A 76 3.78 -25.48 0.54
C LEU A 76 2.81 -25.54 1.72
N ILE A 77 3.33 -25.51 2.96
CA ILE A 77 2.50 -25.45 4.17
C ILE A 77 1.68 -24.16 4.18
N ALA A 78 2.31 -23.00 3.94
CA ALA A 78 1.61 -21.72 3.88
C ALA A 78 0.52 -21.72 2.80
N ALA A 79 0.83 -22.19 1.59
CA ALA A 79 -0.14 -22.25 0.49
C ALA A 79 -1.35 -23.15 0.81
N GLY A 80 -1.12 -24.30 1.46
CA GLY A 80 -2.19 -25.18 1.91
C GLY A 80 -3.02 -24.54 3.03
N ALA A 81 -2.35 -23.90 3.99
CA ALA A 81 -2.98 -23.28 5.15
C ALA A 81 -3.83 -22.06 4.76
N ILE A 82 -3.38 -21.23 3.81
CA ILE A 82 -4.15 -20.09 3.29
C ILE A 82 -5.51 -20.57 2.76
N LYS A 83 -5.53 -21.60 1.89
CA LYS A 83 -6.77 -22.14 1.33
C LYS A 83 -7.67 -22.71 2.42
N LEU A 84 -7.12 -23.52 3.32
CA LEU A 84 -7.87 -24.13 4.42
C LEU A 84 -8.48 -23.08 5.34
N VAL A 85 -7.72 -22.04 5.71
CA VAL A 85 -8.20 -21.00 6.62
C VAL A 85 -9.26 -20.12 5.95
N ASP A 86 -9.16 -19.84 4.65
CA ASP A 86 -10.23 -19.16 3.93
C ASP A 86 -11.51 -20.00 3.82
N GLU A 87 -11.40 -21.32 3.60
CA GLU A 87 -12.54 -22.25 3.67
C GLU A 87 -13.23 -22.18 5.03
N LEU A 88 -12.45 -22.23 6.13
CA LEU A 88 -12.99 -22.17 7.49
C LEU A 88 -13.62 -20.81 7.80
N ARG A 89 -12.98 -19.71 7.40
CA ARG A 89 -13.49 -18.34 7.58
C ARG A 89 -14.81 -18.15 6.84
N THR A 90 -14.88 -18.56 5.57
CA THR A 90 -16.10 -18.46 4.76
C THR A 90 -17.24 -19.31 5.33
N ALA A 91 -16.92 -20.42 6.00
CA ALA A 91 -17.87 -21.24 6.74
C ALA A 91 -18.25 -20.69 8.14
N GLY A 92 -17.75 -19.51 8.53
CA GLY A 92 -18.01 -18.90 9.84
C GLY A 92 -17.36 -19.65 11.01
N LYS A 93 -16.27 -20.38 10.77
CA LYS A 93 -15.56 -21.20 11.77
C LYS A 93 -14.27 -20.56 12.30
N VAL A 94 -13.94 -19.36 11.86
CA VAL A 94 -12.77 -18.59 12.33
C VAL A 94 -13.19 -17.13 12.50
N ASP A 95 -13.14 -16.66 13.74
CA ASP A 95 -13.38 -15.27 14.15
C ASP A 95 -12.06 -14.52 14.42
N GLY A 96 -10.92 -15.22 14.45
CA GLY A 96 -9.61 -14.61 14.66
C GLY A 96 -8.48 -15.64 14.62
N VAL A 97 -7.25 -15.18 14.41
CA VAL A 97 -6.05 -16.02 14.33
C VAL A 97 -5.00 -15.51 15.30
N ILE A 98 -4.41 -16.42 16.06
CA ILE A 98 -3.25 -16.16 16.91
C ILE A 98 -2.18 -17.22 16.64
N ALA A 99 -0.93 -16.81 16.54
CA ALA A 99 0.17 -17.74 16.34
C ALA A 99 1.39 -17.40 17.19
N TYR A 100 2.18 -18.41 17.53
CA TYR A 100 3.44 -18.26 18.26
C TYR A 100 4.57 -19.03 17.57
N GLY A 101 5.67 -18.33 17.28
CA GLY A 101 6.80 -18.93 16.57
C GLY A 101 8.02 -18.02 16.47
N GLY A 102 9.20 -18.61 16.30
CA GLY A 102 10.38 -17.90 15.83
C GLY A 102 10.24 -17.47 14.36
N SER A 103 11.35 -17.20 13.68
CA SER A 103 11.34 -16.69 12.29
C SER A 103 10.55 -17.57 11.30
N MET A 104 10.74 -18.88 11.33
CA MET A 104 10.06 -19.82 10.41
C MET A 104 8.54 -19.90 10.69
N GLY A 105 8.17 -20.03 11.96
CA GLY A 105 6.76 -20.09 12.35
C GLY A 105 6.02 -18.79 12.04
N ALA A 106 6.68 -17.65 12.27
CA ALA A 106 6.16 -16.34 11.89
C ALA A 106 5.98 -16.21 10.38
N SER A 107 6.98 -16.62 9.57
CA SER A 107 6.89 -16.58 8.10
C SER A 107 5.69 -17.37 7.55
N ILE A 108 5.41 -18.56 8.10
CA ILE A 108 4.25 -19.36 7.66
C ILE A 108 2.94 -18.72 8.15
N ALA A 109 2.85 -18.44 9.46
CA ALA A 109 1.61 -17.96 10.06
C ALA A 109 1.20 -16.58 9.54
N THR A 110 2.15 -15.68 9.32
CA THR A 110 1.85 -14.33 8.83
C THR A 110 1.37 -14.32 7.39
N ARG A 111 1.82 -15.24 6.54
CA ARG A 111 1.24 -15.41 5.19
C ARG A 111 -0.24 -15.81 5.22
N ILE A 112 -0.63 -16.64 6.20
CA ILE A 112 -2.06 -16.94 6.45
C ILE A 112 -2.78 -15.69 6.94
N MET A 113 -2.19 -14.94 7.86
CA MET A 113 -2.80 -13.70 8.37
C MET A 113 -2.92 -12.65 7.27
N GLN A 114 -1.96 -12.55 6.36
CA GLN A 114 -1.94 -11.61 5.25
C GLN A 114 -3.03 -11.91 4.23
N SER A 115 -3.42 -13.17 4.05
CA SER A 115 -4.52 -13.53 3.15
C SER A 115 -5.91 -13.26 3.73
N LEU A 116 -6.01 -12.88 5.00
CA LEU A 116 -7.29 -12.60 5.65
C LEU A 116 -7.72 -11.14 5.40
N PRO A 117 -9.03 -10.87 5.28
CA PRO A 117 -9.55 -9.52 5.17
C PRO A 117 -9.10 -8.62 6.34
N ILE A 118 -8.98 -7.32 6.05
CA ILE A 118 -8.77 -6.30 7.07
C ILE A 118 -9.91 -6.33 8.09
N GLY A 119 -9.59 -6.08 9.36
CA GLY A 119 -10.54 -6.11 10.47
C GLY A 119 -10.71 -7.50 11.11
N VAL A 120 -10.37 -8.59 10.42
CA VAL A 120 -10.28 -9.91 11.08
C VAL A 120 -9.16 -9.85 12.12
N PRO A 121 -9.39 -10.24 13.40
CA PRO A 121 -8.34 -10.26 14.42
C PRO A 121 -7.17 -11.17 14.07
N LYS A 122 -5.94 -10.62 14.07
CA LYS A 122 -4.70 -11.34 13.75
C LYS A 122 -3.60 -10.94 14.73
N ILE A 123 -3.09 -11.88 15.52
CA ILE A 123 -1.98 -11.65 16.44
C ILE A 123 -0.84 -12.65 16.18
N MET A 124 0.34 -12.13 15.84
CA MET A 124 1.56 -12.92 15.70
C MET A 124 2.51 -12.66 16.86
N LEU A 125 2.78 -13.67 17.67
CA LEU A 125 3.84 -13.64 18.66
C LEU A 125 5.15 -14.18 18.09
N THR A 126 6.16 -13.34 17.93
CA THR A 126 7.46 -13.78 17.40
C THR A 126 8.65 -13.06 17.99
N THR A 127 9.75 -13.80 18.16
CA THR A 127 11.04 -13.25 18.57
C THR A 127 11.61 -12.26 17.55
N MET A 128 11.07 -12.21 16.34
CA MET A 128 11.40 -11.22 15.30
C MET A 128 10.69 -9.87 15.48
N ALA A 129 9.73 -9.75 16.41
CA ALA A 129 8.89 -8.54 16.52
C ALA A 129 9.65 -7.30 17.00
N SER A 130 10.80 -7.48 17.67
CA SER A 130 11.72 -6.40 18.04
C SER A 130 12.78 -6.16 16.95
N GLY A 131 12.36 -6.11 15.68
CA GLY A 131 13.20 -5.96 14.50
C GLY A 131 12.39 -5.41 13.32
N ASP A 132 12.87 -5.66 12.08
CA ASP A 132 12.08 -5.35 10.89
C ASP A 132 10.91 -6.34 10.76
N VAL A 133 9.69 -5.81 10.88
CA VAL A 133 8.45 -6.58 10.76
C VAL A 133 7.72 -6.33 9.44
N GLY A 134 8.26 -5.49 8.55
CA GLY A 134 7.66 -5.18 7.26
C GLY A 134 7.27 -6.42 6.45
N PRO A 135 8.15 -7.44 6.30
CA PRO A 135 7.81 -8.67 5.57
C PRO A 135 6.70 -9.52 6.22
N TYR A 136 6.52 -9.41 7.54
CA TYR A 136 5.50 -10.18 8.28
C TYR A 136 4.14 -9.48 8.26
N VAL A 137 4.12 -8.15 8.41
CA VAL A 137 2.88 -7.37 8.42
C VAL A 137 2.38 -7.14 6.99
N GLY A 138 3.31 -6.83 6.07
CA GLY A 138 2.97 -6.40 4.72
C GLY A 138 2.14 -5.13 4.74
N THR A 139 0.94 -5.23 4.19
CA THR A 139 -0.08 -4.19 3.99
C THR A 139 -1.31 -4.43 4.86
N ARG A 140 -1.21 -5.36 5.82
CA ARG A 140 -2.34 -5.91 6.59
C ARG A 140 -2.27 -5.46 8.04
N ASP A 141 -3.40 -5.49 8.73
CA ASP A 141 -3.57 -5.08 10.12
C ASP A 141 -3.17 -6.18 11.13
N ILE A 142 -1.96 -6.73 10.97
CA ILE A 142 -1.42 -7.78 11.85
C ILE A 142 -0.81 -7.16 13.11
N CYS A 143 -1.29 -7.58 14.28
CA CYS A 143 -0.69 -7.19 15.55
C CYS A 143 0.53 -8.07 15.86
N MET A 144 1.72 -7.47 15.92
CA MET A 144 2.96 -8.14 16.29
C MET A 144 3.22 -8.01 17.79
N MET A 145 3.46 -9.12 18.48
CA MET A 145 3.79 -9.14 19.91
C MET A 145 5.14 -9.83 20.14
N TYR A 146 6.04 -9.18 20.87
CA TYR A 146 7.35 -9.75 21.20
C TYR A 146 7.26 -10.65 22.45
N PRO A 147 7.51 -11.97 22.35
CA PRO A 147 7.37 -12.92 23.44
C PRO A 147 8.59 -12.95 24.39
N ILE A 148 9.63 -12.15 24.10
CA ILE A 148 10.93 -12.08 24.78
C ILE A 148 11.77 -13.35 24.63
N ALA A 149 11.25 -14.50 25.04
CA ALA A 149 11.97 -15.78 24.96
C ALA A 149 11.49 -16.63 23.78
N GLU A 150 12.41 -17.39 23.19
CA GLU A 150 12.14 -18.28 22.04
C GLU A 150 11.36 -19.54 22.44
N ALA A 151 11.64 -20.12 23.61
CA ALA A 151 11.09 -21.42 23.98
C ALA A 151 10.87 -21.55 25.49
N GLY A 152 9.95 -22.45 25.84
CA GLY A 152 9.62 -22.85 27.19
C GLY A 152 8.53 -22.02 27.84
N LEU A 153 7.69 -22.69 28.62
CA LEU A 153 6.71 -22.06 29.51
C LEU A 153 7.34 -21.72 30.85
N ASN A 154 7.92 -20.54 30.96
CA ASN A 154 8.48 -19.98 32.18
C ASN A 154 7.56 -18.88 32.75
N LYS A 155 7.95 -18.27 33.87
CA LYS A 155 7.15 -17.22 34.52
C LYS A 155 6.79 -16.08 33.55
N VAL A 156 7.74 -15.67 32.71
CA VAL A 156 7.59 -14.55 31.77
C VAL A 156 6.72 -14.95 30.57
N THR A 157 7.06 -16.04 29.88
CA THR A 157 6.32 -16.45 28.66
C THR A 157 4.87 -16.81 28.95
N ARG A 158 4.56 -17.38 30.14
CA ARG A 158 3.17 -17.64 30.56
C ARG A 158 2.34 -16.37 30.68
N GLU A 159 2.91 -15.31 31.26
CA GLU A 159 2.22 -14.02 31.39
C GLU A 159 1.96 -13.40 30.02
N ILE A 160 2.95 -13.42 29.13
CA ILE A 160 2.82 -12.84 27.78
C ILE A 160 1.80 -13.61 26.94
N LEU A 161 1.91 -14.95 26.89
CA LEU A 161 0.96 -15.79 26.14
C LEU A 161 -0.46 -15.66 26.70
N ASN A 162 -0.61 -15.51 28.02
CA ASN A 162 -1.91 -15.25 28.64
C ASN A 162 -2.51 -13.90 28.18
N ASN A 163 -1.71 -12.84 28.15
CA ASN A 163 -2.17 -11.53 27.68
C ASN A 163 -2.54 -11.57 26.19
N ALA A 164 -1.76 -12.28 25.37
CA ALA A 164 -2.05 -12.41 23.94
C ALA A 164 -3.35 -13.16 23.66
N ALA A 165 -3.63 -14.22 24.44
CA ALA A 165 -4.91 -14.91 24.37
C ALA A 165 -6.09 -14.00 24.74
N GLY A 166 -5.96 -13.20 25.80
CA GLY A 166 -6.97 -12.20 26.16
C GLY A 166 -7.15 -11.15 25.06
N ALA A 167 -6.05 -10.69 24.44
CA ALA A 167 -6.09 -9.71 23.37
C ALA A 167 -6.83 -10.21 22.12
N VAL A 168 -6.52 -11.41 21.61
CA VAL A 168 -7.18 -11.93 20.40
C VAL A 168 -8.66 -12.21 20.64
N VAL A 169 -9.04 -12.73 21.82
CA VAL A 169 -10.45 -12.95 22.18
C VAL A 169 -11.18 -11.62 22.33
N GLY A 170 -10.53 -10.60 22.92
CA GLY A 170 -11.06 -9.25 23.02
C GLY A 170 -11.29 -8.62 21.65
N MET A 171 -10.33 -8.72 20.73
CA MET A 171 -10.46 -8.24 19.35
C MET A 171 -11.61 -8.95 18.62
N ALA A 172 -11.72 -10.28 18.75
CA ALA A 172 -12.82 -11.06 18.14
C ALA A 172 -14.19 -10.77 18.75
N SER A 173 -14.20 -10.18 19.94
CA SER A 173 -15.39 -9.78 20.69
C SER A 173 -15.60 -8.27 20.69
N ALA A 174 -14.96 -7.54 19.76
CA ALA A 174 -15.16 -6.11 19.60
C ALA A 174 -16.66 -5.77 19.47
N PRO A 175 -17.12 -4.65 20.05
CA PRO A 175 -18.51 -4.26 19.95
C PRO A 175 -18.90 -4.04 18.48
N ALA A 176 -20.15 -4.35 18.15
CA ALA A 176 -20.69 -4.04 16.83
C ALA A 176 -20.70 -2.52 16.61
N MET A 177 -20.43 -2.08 15.38
CA MET A 177 -20.44 -0.66 14.99
C MET A 177 -21.87 -0.16 14.75
N GLU A 178 -22.76 -0.37 15.72
CA GLU A 178 -24.16 0.05 15.63
C GLU A 178 -24.27 1.58 15.50
N GLY A 179 -25.05 2.04 14.53
CA GLY A 179 -25.28 3.48 14.30
C GLY A 179 -24.13 4.20 13.56
N VAL A 180 -23.08 3.49 13.13
CA VAL A 180 -22.06 4.04 12.25
C VAL A 180 -22.53 3.89 10.81
N ALA A 181 -22.69 5.02 10.11
CA ALA A 181 -23.05 5.02 8.70
C ALA A 181 -21.85 4.61 7.84
N GLU A 182 -22.00 3.59 7.00
CA GLU A 182 -21.02 3.25 5.98
C GLU A 182 -21.15 4.21 4.81
N LYS A 183 -20.06 4.89 4.45
CA LYS A 183 -19.97 5.70 3.24
C LYS A 183 -19.04 5.03 2.24
N PRO A 184 -19.24 5.23 0.92
CA PRO A 184 -18.27 4.78 -0.06
C PRO A 184 -16.91 5.46 0.19
N LEU A 185 -15.84 4.66 0.14
CA LEU A 185 -14.49 5.12 0.48
C LEU A 185 -13.71 5.52 -0.77
N ILE A 186 -13.12 6.71 -0.72
CA ILE A 186 -12.21 7.24 -1.74
C ILE A 186 -10.79 7.07 -1.25
N GLY A 187 -9.94 6.46 -2.07
CA GLY A 187 -8.50 6.43 -1.82
C GLY A 187 -7.85 7.71 -2.33
N CYS A 188 -6.95 8.29 -1.55
CA CYS A 188 -6.22 9.50 -1.93
C CYS A 188 -4.73 9.37 -1.57
N MET A 189 -3.85 9.52 -2.55
CA MET A 189 -2.40 9.38 -2.35
C MET A 189 -1.74 10.74 -2.13
N MET A 190 -0.86 10.81 -1.13
CA MET A 190 -0.29 12.06 -0.62
C MET A 190 1.22 11.99 -0.39
N PHE A 191 1.91 13.11 -0.59
CA PHE A 191 3.27 13.33 -0.13
C PHE A 191 3.39 14.76 0.42
N GLY A 192 4.44 15.04 1.20
CA GLY A 192 4.62 16.36 1.81
C GLY A 192 4.50 17.51 0.80
N VAL A 193 5.07 17.33 -0.39
CA VAL A 193 5.09 18.32 -1.49
C VAL A 193 3.77 18.50 -2.23
N THR A 194 2.77 17.63 -1.99
CA THR A 194 1.42 17.68 -2.61
C THR A 194 0.30 17.92 -1.59
N THR A 195 0.65 18.14 -0.32
CA THR A 195 -0.31 18.32 0.79
C THR A 195 -1.43 19.33 0.48
N PRO A 196 -1.16 20.54 -0.06
CA PRO A 196 -2.24 21.49 -0.35
C PRO A 196 -3.29 20.94 -1.32
N CYS A 197 -2.86 20.27 -2.40
CA CYS A 197 -3.77 19.67 -3.37
C CYS A 197 -4.63 18.56 -2.75
N VAL A 198 -3.97 17.63 -2.04
CA VAL A 198 -4.62 16.48 -1.40
C VAL A 198 -5.69 16.92 -0.40
N LEU A 199 -5.35 17.82 0.54
CA LEU A 199 -6.29 18.24 1.58
C LEU A 199 -7.50 18.97 1.01
N ARG A 200 -7.30 19.73 -0.07
CA ARG A 200 -8.39 20.44 -0.74
C ARG A 200 -9.30 19.47 -1.48
N ALA A 201 -8.74 18.58 -2.30
CA ALA A 201 -9.49 17.59 -3.05
C ALA A 201 -10.24 16.62 -2.13
N SER A 202 -9.60 16.15 -1.04
CA SER A 202 -10.25 15.29 -0.04
C SER A 202 -11.42 15.98 0.63
N SER A 203 -11.30 17.25 1.01
CA SER A 203 -12.39 18.02 1.61
C SER A 203 -13.62 18.14 0.71
N ILE A 204 -13.42 18.21 -0.62
CA ILE A 204 -14.51 18.25 -1.59
C ILE A 204 -15.24 16.91 -1.63
N MET A 205 -14.51 15.79 -1.65
CA MET A 205 -15.08 14.44 -1.60
C MET A 205 -15.85 14.20 -0.30
N GLU A 206 -15.31 14.62 0.85
CA GLU A 206 -15.98 14.50 2.15
C GLU A 206 -17.30 15.28 2.18
N LYS A 207 -17.30 16.52 1.66
CA LYS A 207 -18.53 17.34 1.54
C LYS A 207 -19.56 16.73 0.60
N ALA A 208 -19.12 15.94 -0.38
CA ALA A 208 -19.99 15.20 -1.29
C ALA A 208 -20.54 13.89 -0.70
N GLY A 209 -20.18 13.55 0.56
CA GLY A 209 -20.75 12.40 1.28
C GLY A 209 -19.91 11.12 1.20
N TYR A 210 -18.64 11.23 0.83
CA TYR A 210 -17.70 10.10 0.84
C TYR A 210 -16.85 10.10 2.12
N ASP A 211 -16.34 8.93 2.50
CA ASP A 211 -15.18 8.88 3.38
C ASP A 211 -13.91 8.93 2.51
N VAL A 212 -12.84 9.54 3.02
CA VAL A 212 -11.56 9.65 2.29
C VAL A 212 -10.43 9.07 3.12
N MET A 213 -9.73 8.11 2.54
CA MET A 213 -8.51 7.54 3.11
C MET A 213 -7.30 8.17 2.43
N ILE A 214 -6.64 9.08 3.16
CA ILE A 214 -5.39 9.70 2.73
C ILE A 214 -4.22 8.81 3.14
N ASN A 215 -3.54 8.21 2.17
CA ASN A 215 -2.35 7.39 2.38
C ASN A 215 -1.08 8.14 1.95
N HIS A 216 -0.06 8.04 2.79
CA HIS A 216 1.26 8.56 2.48
C HIS A 216 1.93 7.67 1.43
N ALA A 217 2.35 8.23 0.31
CA ALA A 217 3.15 7.59 -0.71
C ALA A 217 4.57 7.34 -0.15
N VAL A 218 4.83 6.17 0.43
CA VAL A 218 6.13 5.81 1.04
C VAL A 218 6.49 4.36 0.72
N GLY A 219 6.01 3.86 -0.42
CA GLY A 219 6.09 2.48 -0.86
C GLY A 219 5.01 1.60 -0.24
N SER A 220 4.94 1.57 1.10
CA SER A 220 3.91 0.79 1.80
C SER A 220 2.50 1.36 1.61
N GLY A 221 2.37 2.69 1.52
CA GLY A 221 1.07 3.33 1.30
C GLY A 221 0.47 3.00 -0.05
N GLY A 222 1.26 3.07 -1.13
CA GLY A 222 0.85 2.64 -2.47
C GLY A 222 0.47 1.17 -2.50
N ARG A 223 1.32 0.26 -2.00
CA ARG A 223 1.00 -1.17 -1.92
C ARG A 223 -0.30 -1.45 -1.17
N SER A 224 -0.50 -0.77 -0.05
CA SER A 224 -1.73 -0.92 0.75
C SER A 224 -2.95 -0.43 -0.03
N MET A 225 -2.83 0.68 -0.76
CA MET A 225 -3.91 1.20 -1.59
C MET A 225 -4.28 0.22 -2.72
N GLU A 226 -3.29 -0.31 -3.42
CA GLU A 226 -3.50 -1.31 -4.49
C GLU A 226 -4.22 -2.57 -3.98
N GLU A 227 -3.90 -3.02 -2.77
CA GLU A 227 -4.61 -4.14 -2.13
C GLU A 227 -6.01 -3.77 -1.66
N LEU A 228 -6.20 -2.59 -1.06
CA LEU A 228 -7.51 -2.12 -0.61
C LEU A 228 -8.50 -1.95 -1.77
N ILE A 229 -8.01 -1.55 -2.95
CA ILE A 229 -8.79 -1.54 -4.18
C ILE A 229 -9.21 -2.97 -4.57
N ARG A 230 -8.28 -3.93 -4.53
CA ARG A 230 -8.57 -5.34 -4.88
C ARG A 230 -9.50 -6.04 -3.90
N ASP A 231 -9.42 -5.67 -2.63
CA ASP A 231 -10.30 -6.15 -1.58
C ASP A 231 -11.70 -5.51 -1.65
N GLY A 232 -11.91 -4.52 -2.52
CA GLY A 232 -13.21 -3.89 -2.77
C GLY A 232 -13.59 -2.79 -1.77
N TYR A 233 -12.64 -2.28 -0.98
CA TYR A 233 -12.91 -1.18 -0.05
C TYR A 233 -13.05 0.16 -0.78
N ILE A 234 -12.29 0.36 -1.86
CA ILE A 234 -12.18 1.65 -2.53
C ILE A 234 -13.12 1.72 -3.74
N THR A 235 -13.99 2.73 -3.76
CA THR A 235 -14.94 2.96 -4.87
C THR A 235 -14.46 3.96 -5.92
N GLY A 236 -13.41 4.74 -5.61
CA GLY A 236 -12.87 5.77 -6.47
C GLY A 236 -11.51 6.24 -5.98
N MET A 237 -10.65 6.68 -6.90
CA MET A 237 -9.26 7.03 -6.62
C MET A 237 -8.92 8.46 -7.03
N LEU A 238 -8.42 9.24 -6.07
CA LEU A 238 -7.65 10.46 -6.28
C LEU A 238 -6.16 10.11 -6.15
N ASP A 239 -5.57 9.62 -7.21
CA ASP A 239 -4.15 9.27 -7.24
C ASP A 239 -3.29 10.48 -7.57
N ILE A 240 -3.35 11.49 -6.69
CA ILE A 240 -2.69 12.79 -6.85
C ILE A 240 -1.17 12.64 -6.79
N THR A 241 -0.69 11.71 -5.97
CA THR A 241 0.74 11.54 -5.68
C THR A 241 1.21 10.14 -6.08
N THR A 242 1.95 10.08 -7.19
CA THR A 242 2.38 8.84 -7.84
C THR A 242 3.89 8.59 -7.76
N HIS A 243 4.62 9.37 -6.96
CA HIS A 243 6.09 9.35 -6.91
C HIS A 243 6.72 7.99 -6.60
N GLU A 244 6.00 7.06 -5.95
CA GLU A 244 6.47 5.70 -5.67
C GLU A 244 6.86 4.96 -6.96
N ILE A 245 6.33 5.37 -8.12
CA ILE A 245 6.74 4.89 -9.45
C ILE A 245 8.17 5.35 -9.78
N ALA A 246 8.51 6.62 -9.54
CA ALA A 246 9.86 7.14 -9.80
C ALA A 246 10.88 6.43 -8.92
N ASP A 247 10.59 6.23 -7.64
CA ASP A 247 11.46 5.52 -6.72
C ASP A 247 11.68 4.06 -7.15
N GLU A 248 10.62 3.33 -7.54
CA GLU A 248 10.72 1.96 -8.03
C GLU A 248 11.58 1.86 -9.30
N MET A 249 11.36 2.78 -10.26
CA MET A 249 12.07 2.76 -11.55
C MET A 249 13.53 3.22 -11.45
N LEU A 250 13.83 4.16 -10.56
CA LEU A 250 15.09 4.91 -10.54
C LEU A 250 15.98 4.56 -9.33
N GLY A 251 15.56 3.62 -8.49
CA GLY A 251 16.33 3.11 -7.36
C GLY A 251 16.23 3.96 -6.09
N GLY A 252 15.12 4.66 -5.91
CA GLY A 252 14.76 5.30 -4.64
C GLY A 252 14.31 4.29 -3.58
N VAL A 253 14.13 4.75 -2.35
CA VAL A 253 13.85 3.89 -1.18
C VAL A 253 12.35 3.74 -0.86
N LEU A 254 11.48 4.50 -1.54
CA LEU A 254 10.04 4.54 -1.30
C LEU A 254 9.23 3.92 -2.47
N GLY A 255 9.80 2.91 -3.14
CA GLY A 255 9.11 2.17 -4.21
C GLY A 255 7.91 1.36 -3.70
N ALA A 256 6.82 1.36 -4.48
CA ALA A 256 5.60 0.60 -4.19
C ALA A 256 5.50 -0.71 -5.00
N GLY A 257 6.58 -1.14 -5.66
CA GLY A 257 6.59 -2.35 -6.49
C GLY A 257 5.93 -2.16 -7.86
N PRO A 258 5.99 -3.19 -8.71
CA PRO A 258 5.59 -3.12 -10.12
C PRO A 258 4.08 -2.91 -10.32
N ASP A 259 3.26 -3.28 -9.34
CA ASP A 259 1.80 -3.20 -9.42
C ASP A 259 1.24 -1.83 -9.02
N ARG A 260 2.11 -0.86 -8.71
CA ARG A 260 1.66 0.51 -8.43
C ARG A 260 0.91 1.08 -9.63
N MET A 261 -0.25 1.67 -9.37
CA MET A 261 -1.18 2.27 -10.34
C MET A 261 -1.83 1.26 -11.30
N THR A 262 -2.10 0.01 -10.86
CA THR A 262 -2.77 -0.99 -11.73
C THR A 262 -4.14 -1.41 -11.24
N ALA A 263 -4.40 -1.50 -9.94
CA ALA A 263 -5.63 -2.10 -9.40
C ALA A 263 -6.90 -1.38 -9.87
N ALA A 264 -6.91 -0.04 -9.80
CA ALA A 264 -8.08 0.75 -10.17
C ALA A 264 -8.42 0.55 -11.67
N GLY A 265 -7.40 0.58 -12.53
CA GLY A 265 -7.56 0.33 -13.95
C GLY A 265 -8.02 -1.09 -14.26
N GLU A 266 -7.44 -2.09 -13.60
CA GLU A 266 -7.78 -3.52 -13.77
C GLU A 266 -9.23 -3.83 -13.38
N LEU A 267 -9.71 -3.24 -12.29
CA LEU A 267 -11.05 -3.47 -11.73
C LEU A 267 -12.10 -2.47 -12.25
N GLY A 268 -11.69 -1.49 -13.05
CA GLY A 268 -12.59 -0.49 -13.61
C GLY A 268 -13.11 0.54 -12.60
N ILE A 269 -12.37 0.75 -11.51
CA ILE A 269 -12.66 1.78 -10.52
C ILE A 269 -12.34 3.16 -11.12
N PRO A 270 -13.26 4.15 -11.04
CA PRO A 270 -12.99 5.52 -11.43
C PRO A 270 -11.71 6.08 -10.80
N GLN A 271 -10.82 6.63 -11.61
CA GLN A 271 -9.55 7.16 -11.14
C GLN A 271 -9.19 8.49 -11.83
N VAL A 272 -8.78 9.45 -11.01
CA VAL A 272 -8.16 10.70 -11.46
C VAL A 272 -6.75 10.74 -10.92
N ILE A 273 -5.77 10.78 -11.82
CA ILE A 273 -4.35 10.64 -11.54
C ILE A 273 -3.63 11.95 -11.82
N ALA A 274 -2.58 12.25 -11.05
CA ALA A 274 -1.64 13.33 -11.35
C ALA A 274 -0.19 12.90 -11.08
N PRO A 275 0.81 13.58 -11.66
CA PRO A 275 2.22 13.21 -11.53
C PRO A 275 2.85 13.69 -10.21
N GLY A 276 2.08 13.81 -9.13
CA GLY A 276 2.52 14.46 -7.90
C GLY A 276 3.74 13.81 -7.28
N GLY A 277 4.77 14.61 -7.02
CA GLY A 277 6.03 14.17 -6.44
C GLY A 277 6.94 13.36 -7.38
N LEU A 278 6.53 13.03 -8.61
CA LEU A 278 7.38 12.33 -9.59
C LEU A 278 8.62 13.14 -10.02
N ASP A 279 8.75 14.37 -9.54
CA ASP A 279 9.90 15.24 -9.71
C ASP A 279 11.06 14.88 -8.75
N LEU A 280 10.85 13.95 -7.81
CA LEU A 280 11.79 13.56 -6.77
C LEU A 280 12.06 12.04 -6.75
N ILE A 281 13.33 11.67 -6.61
CA ILE A 281 13.79 10.33 -6.23
C ILE A 281 14.21 10.38 -4.76
N ASN A 282 13.62 9.54 -3.92
CA ASN A 282 13.80 9.63 -2.47
C ASN A 282 14.88 8.66 -1.95
N PHE A 283 15.68 9.16 -1.02
CA PHE A 283 16.73 8.42 -0.34
C PHE A 283 16.69 8.69 1.17
N GLY A 284 17.52 7.95 1.90
CA GLY A 284 17.77 8.19 3.31
C GLY A 284 18.61 9.46 3.56
N PRO A 285 19.41 9.50 4.64
CA PRO A 285 20.34 10.59 4.87
C PRO A 285 21.29 10.78 3.68
N LYS A 286 21.82 11.99 3.48
CA LYS A 286 22.63 12.36 2.31
C LYS A 286 23.78 11.38 1.99
N ASN A 287 24.41 10.81 3.00
CA ASN A 287 25.52 9.86 2.84
C ASN A 287 25.08 8.49 2.27
N THR A 288 23.77 8.24 2.16
CA THR A 288 23.20 7.04 1.53
C THR A 288 22.86 7.26 0.05
N VAL A 289 22.89 8.51 -0.43
CA VAL A 289 22.61 8.82 -1.85
C VAL A 289 23.73 8.26 -2.73
N PRO A 290 23.40 7.52 -3.82
CA PRO A 290 24.40 7.00 -4.74
C PRO A 290 25.33 8.09 -5.30
N GLU A 291 26.65 7.83 -5.28
CA GLU A 291 27.67 8.80 -5.73
C GLU A 291 27.45 9.27 -7.17
N ARG A 292 26.93 8.39 -8.03
CA ARG A 292 26.57 8.73 -9.41
C ARG A 292 25.56 9.89 -9.47
N LEU A 293 24.50 9.83 -8.66
CA LEU A 293 23.45 10.84 -8.67
C LEU A 293 23.95 12.18 -8.12
N LEU A 294 24.81 12.16 -7.09
CA LEU A 294 25.42 13.38 -6.56
C LEU A 294 26.21 14.15 -7.62
N LYS A 295 26.91 13.45 -8.52
CA LYS A 295 27.68 14.05 -9.64
C LYS A 295 26.79 14.66 -10.72
N GLU A 296 25.49 14.37 -10.71
CA GLU A 296 24.54 14.86 -11.71
C GLU A 296 23.73 16.07 -11.21
N THR A 297 23.92 16.48 -9.95
CA THR A 297 23.12 17.53 -9.29
C THR A 297 23.33 18.95 -9.83
N ASP A 298 24.38 19.17 -10.62
CA ASP A 298 24.62 20.46 -11.31
C ASP A 298 23.75 20.64 -12.57
N GLN A 299 23.02 19.59 -12.99
CA GLN A 299 22.13 19.67 -14.15
C GLN A 299 20.82 20.40 -13.81
N PRO A 300 20.28 21.25 -14.71
CA PRO A 300 19.03 21.97 -14.45
C PRO A 300 17.87 21.04 -14.10
N GLY A 301 17.26 21.28 -12.94
CA GLY A 301 16.14 20.48 -12.42
C GLY A 301 16.53 19.15 -11.76
N ARG A 302 17.83 18.88 -11.56
CA ARG A 302 18.37 17.66 -10.93
C ARG A 302 18.98 17.91 -9.55
N ASN A 303 18.71 19.07 -8.94
CA ASN A 303 19.37 19.45 -7.71
C ASN A 303 19.02 18.49 -6.56
N LEU A 304 19.92 18.45 -5.59
CA LEU A 304 19.73 17.73 -4.34
C LEU A 304 18.92 18.59 -3.36
N TYR A 305 17.97 17.96 -2.68
CA TYR A 305 17.15 18.57 -1.65
C TYR A 305 17.25 17.76 -0.35
N GLU A 306 17.89 18.35 0.67
CA GLU A 306 17.93 17.76 2.02
C GLU A 306 16.65 18.15 2.77
N HIS A 307 15.62 17.31 2.69
CA HIS A 307 14.34 17.58 3.33
C HIS A 307 14.45 17.61 4.86
N ASN A 308 15.15 16.62 5.42
CA ASN A 308 15.45 16.54 6.85
C ASN A 308 16.70 15.65 7.07
N PRO A 309 17.21 15.49 8.31
CA PRO A 309 18.41 14.69 8.57
C PRO A 309 18.34 13.21 8.13
N THR A 310 17.13 12.68 7.89
CA THR A 310 16.88 11.28 7.53
C THR A 310 16.44 11.12 6.07
N VAL A 311 16.08 12.19 5.36
CA VAL A 311 15.52 12.12 4.01
C VAL A 311 16.19 13.13 3.09
N THR A 312 16.72 12.63 1.98
CA THR A 312 17.31 13.42 0.90
C THR A 312 16.65 13.04 -0.42
N CYS A 313 16.34 14.02 -1.25
CA CYS A 313 15.74 13.82 -2.56
C CYS A 313 16.69 14.30 -3.67
N ILE A 314 16.63 13.64 -4.83
CA ILE A 314 17.29 14.08 -6.06
C ILE A 314 16.22 14.38 -7.11
N GLY A 315 16.37 15.48 -7.84
CA GLY A 315 15.45 15.80 -8.94
C GLY A 315 15.48 14.77 -10.07
N VAL A 316 14.29 14.35 -10.50
CA VAL A 316 14.11 13.53 -11.70
C VAL A 316 14.52 14.34 -12.93
N SER A 317 15.38 13.76 -13.75
CA SER A 317 15.85 14.38 -14.99
C SER A 317 14.77 14.42 -16.07
N MET A 318 15.04 15.16 -17.13
CA MET A 318 14.16 15.25 -18.30
C MET A 318 13.98 13.89 -19.00
N GLU A 319 15.06 13.12 -19.14
CA GLU A 319 15.07 11.77 -19.73
C GLU A 319 14.26 10.79 -18.85
N GLU A 320 14.47 10.82 -17.54
CA GLU A 320 13.73 9.99 -16.59
C GLU A 320 12.25 10.38 -16.53
N GLY A 321 11.93 11.67 -16.62
CA GLY A 321 10.55 12.15 -16.74
C GLY A 321 9.85 11.61 -17.99
N TYR A 322 10.57 11.51 -19.12
CA TYR A 322 10.05 10.85 -20.32
C TYR A 322 9.80 9.35 -20.07
N MET A 323 10.77 8.62 -19.49
CA MET A 323 10.62 7.19 -19.18
C MET A 323 9.45 6.91 -18.24
N ILE A 324 9.26 7.75 -17.21
CA ILE A 324 8.10 7.66 -16.30
C ILE A 324 6.79 7.87 -17.06
N GLY A 325 6.76 8.80 -18.02
CA GLY A 325 5.61 9.02 -18.89
C GLY A 325 5.27 7.79 -19.74
N GLU A 326 6.27 7.13 -20.32
CA GLU A 326 6.05 5.88 -21.05
C GLU A 326 5.47 4.79 -20.13
N HIS A 327 6.04 4.63 -18.94
CA HIS A 327 5.61 3.63 -17.97
C HIS A 327 4.16 3.85 -17.48
N MET A 328 3.80 5.10 -17.16
CA MET A 328 2.43 5.43 -16.75
C MET A 328 1.44 5.27 -17.91
N ALA A 329 1.82 5.62 -19.13
CA ALA A 329 0.96 5.44 -20.30
C ALA A 329 0.63 3.95 -20.55
N GLU A 330 1.60 3.05 -20.38
CA GLU A 330 1.38 1.61 -20.51
C GLU A 330 0.33 1.11 -19.51
N LYS A 331 0.40 1.55 -18.25
CA LYS A 331 -0.59 1.21 -17.21
C LYS A 331 -1.97 1.80 -17.51
N LEU A 332 -2.04 3.07 -17.91
CA LEU A 332 -3.28 3.74 -18.27
C LEU A 332 -3.97 3.10 -19.47
N ASN A 333 -3.22 2.66 -20.47
CA ASN A 333 -3.76 1.96 -21.63
C ASN A 333 -4.45 0.63 -21.25
N ALA A 334 -4.01 -0.01 -20.18
CA ALA A 334 -4.63 -1.22 -19.64
C ALA A 334 -5.92 -0.96 -18.83
N ALA A 335 -6.21 0.30 -18.48
CA ALA A 335 -7.36 0.65 -17.67
C ALA A 335 -8.69 0.35 -18.39
N ARG A 336 -9.64 -0.22 -17.65
CA ARG A 336 -10.96 -0.66 -18.13
C ARG A 336 -12.10 0.29 -17.75
N GLY A 337 -11.93 1.08 -16.69
CA GLY A 337 -12.91 2.06 -16.20
C GLY A 337 -12.54 3.50 -16.56
N PRO A 338 -13.40 4.49 -16.23
CA PRO A 338 -13.11 5.91 -16.42
C PRO A 338 -11.79 6.29 -15.75
N SER A 339 -10.86 6.82 -16.55
CA SER A 339 -9.51 7.17 -16.11
C SER A 339 -9.09 8.50 -16.72
N VAL A 340 -8.72 9.47 -15.88
CA VAL A 340 -8.18 10.76 -16.33
C VAL A 340 -6.82 11.00 -15.71
N LEU A 341 -5.82 11.29 -16.53
CA LEU A 341 -4.53 11.82 -16.08
C LEU A 341 -4.52 13.33 -16.26
N CYS A 342 -4.45 14.07 -15.15
CA CYS A 342 -4.29 15.51 -15.13
C CYS A 342 -2.80 15.86 -15.01
N VAL A 343 -2.24 16.59 -15.99
CA VAL A 343 -0.84 17.02 -15.98
C VAL A 343 -0.77 18.51 -15.62
N PRO A 344 -0.30 18.89 -14.42
CA PRO A 344 -0.08 20.29 -14.07
C PRO A 344 1.21 20.78 -14.75
N MET A 345 1.05 21.63 -15.76
CA MET A 345 2.16 22.07 -16.60
C MET A 345 3.14 22.99 -15.88
N GLN A 346 2.73 23.63 -14.77
CA GLN A 346 3.57 24.59 -14.03
C GLN A 346 4.28 23.96 -12.82
N GLY A 347 4.24 22.63 -12.67
CA GLY A 347 5.03 21.91 -11.66
C GLY A 347 4.26 20.82 -10.92
N TRP A 348 4.98 19.79 -10.48
CA TRP A 348 4.42 18.54 -9.91
C TRP A 348 4.36 18.52 -8.38
N GLY A 349 4.79 19.58 -7.72
CA GLY A 349 4.77 19.70 -6.25
C GLY A 349 5.62 20.87 -5.79
N ALA A 350 5.64 21.10 -4.49
CA ALA A 350 6.36 22.23 -3.88
C ALA A 350 7.83 22.37 -4.33
N CYS A 351 8.51 21.27 -4.64
CA CYS A 351 9.91 21.32 -5.07
C CYS A 351 10.11 21.70 -6.56
N ASP A 352 9.06 21.66 -7.37
CA ASP A 352 9.05 21.98 -8.80
C ASP A 352 8.27 23.29 -9.04
N LEU A 353 8.70 24.37 -8.38
CA LEU A 353 8.01 25.67 -8.40
C LEU A 353 8.92 26.80 -8.86
N ALA A 354 8.42 27.67 -9.75
CA ALA A 354 9.22 28.74 -10.35
C ALA A 354 9.71 29.80 -9.35
N GLU A 355 8.88 30.16 -8.38
CA GLU A 355 9.15 31.18 -7.37
C GLU A 355 8.64 30.71 -5.99
N PRO A 356 9.25 31.15 -4.87
CA PRO A 356 8.73 30.84 -3.55
C PRO A 356 7.27 31.23 -3.37
N ASP A 357 6.45 30.27 -2.96
CA ASP A 357 5.08 30.46 -2.51
C ASP A 357 4.77 29.44 -1.41
N ILE A 358 4.57 29.95 -0.19
CA ILE A 358 4.31 29.11 0.98
C ILE A 358 2.96 28.41 0.91
N GLU A 359 1.97 29.01 0.23
CA GLU A 359 0.64 28.40 0.04
C GLU A 359 0.72 27.21 -0.92
N LEU A 360 1.69 27.23 -1.84
CA LEU A 360 2.02 26.11 -2.72
C LEU A 360 3.04 25.15 -2.11
N GLY A 361 3.47 25.40 -0.87
CA GLY A 361 4.31 24.51 -0.06
C GLY A 361 5.82 24.80 -0.10
N TRP A 362 6.28 25.87 -0.76
CA TRP A 362 7.72 26.18 -0.90
C TRP A 362 8.08 27.58 -0.42
N ALA A 363 8.88 27.66 0.65
CA ALA A 363 9.23 28.93 1.28
C ALA A 363 10.49 29.61 0.70
N GLY A 364 11.20 28.98 -0.25
CA GLY A 364 12.44 29.53 -0.82
C GLY A 364 13.72 28.99 -0.17
N PRO A 365 14.89 29.61 -0.43
CA PRO A 365 15.10 31.03 -0.76
C PRO A 365 15.02 31.43 -2.24
N GLY A 366 14.74 30.51 -3.15
CA GLY A 366 14.58 30.78 -4.59
C GLY A 366 13.54 29.84 -5.19
N SER A 367 13.61 29.59 -6.50
CA SER A 367 12.81 28.53 -7.12
C SER A 367 12.96 27.21 -6.36
N GLY A 368 11.97 26.33 -6.50
CA GLY A 368 12.05 24.97 -6.03
C GLY A 368 13.33 24.29 -6.55
N PRO A 369 13.94 23.37 -5.77
CA PRO A 369 15.24 22.80 -6.08
C PRO A 369 15.22 22.03 -7.41
N VAL A 370 14.07 21.48 -7.81
CA VAL A 370 13.97 20.69 -9.03
C VAL A 370 13.25 21.42 -10.16
N TRP A 371 12.91 22.70 -9.95
CA TRP A 371 12.35 23.55 -10.98
C TRP A 371 13.33 23.79 -12.12
N THR A 372 12.83 23.72 -13.34
CA THR A 372 13.51 24.23 -14.52
C THR A 372 12.48 24.59 -15.59
N ALA A 373 12.60 25.80 -16.11
CA ALA A 373 11.67 26.34 -17.08
C ALA A 373 11.84 25.67 -18.45
N ASP A 374 10.73 25.46 -19.15
CA ASP A 374 10.76 25.12 -20.56
C ASP A 374 11.29 26.29 -21.42
N VAL A 375 11.91 25.95 -22.54
CA VAL A 375 12.55 26.93 -23.43
C VAL A 375 11.53 27.76 -24.19
N ASP A 376 10.42 27.14 -24.61
CA ASP A 376 9.40 27.79 -25.46
C ASP A 376 8.32 28.46 -24.60
N ASN A 377 7.99 27.88 -23.44
CA ASN A 377 7.10 28.49 -22.46
C ASN A 377 7.72 28.51 -21.05
N PRO A 378 8.35 29.62 -20.63
CA PRO A 378 9.03 29.70 -19.34
C PRO A 378 8.15 29.52 -18.10
N LYS A 379 6.82 29.54 -18.25
CA LYS A 379 5.87 29.22 -17.15
C LYS A 379 5.73 27.73 -16.92
N TRP A 380 6.11 26.89 -17.88
CA TRP A 380 5.96 25.45 -17.79
C TRP A 380 7.23 24.81 -17.24
N SER A 381 7.02 23.77 -16.44
CA SER A 381 8.07 22.84 -16.03
C SER A 381 8.55 22.10 -17.27
N ARG A 382 9.85 22.20 -17.56
CA ARG A 382 10.47 21.46 -18.68
C ARG A 382 10.25 19.95 -18.55
N ARG A 383 10.16 19.45 -17.32
CA ARG A 383 9.87 18.04 -17.01
C ARG A 383 8.47 17.66 -17.46
N SER A 384 7.48 18.52 -17.19
CA SER A 384 6.10 18.33 -17.69
C SER A 384 6.07 18.24 -19.21
N VAL A 385 6.82 19.10 -19.92
CA VAL A 385 6.88 19.06 -21.39
C VAL A 385 7.46 17.74 -21.91
N GLN A 386 8.49 17.19 -21.28
CA GLN A 386 9.05 15.88 -21.70
C GLN A 386 8.13 14.70 -21.35
N TYR A 387 7.50 14.76 -20.18
CA TYR A 387 6.51 13.77 -19.77
C TYR A 387 5.32 13.74 -20.75
N VAL A 388 4.80 14.89 -21.14
CA VAL A 388 3.71 15.00 -22.14
C VAL A 388 4.12 14.40 -23.48
N LYS A 389 5.36 14.61 -23.95
CA LYS A 389 5.85 13.98 -25.19
C LYS A 389 5.80 12.45 -25.13
N ALA A 390 6.17 11.87 -23.99
CA ALA A 390 6.06 10.43 -23.79
C ALA A 390 4.61 9.95 -23.82
N LEU A 391 3.71 10.67 -23.15
CA LEU A 391 2.27 10.35 -23.14
C LEU A 391 1.67 10.44 -24.55
N GLN A 392 1.94 11.51 -25.30
CA GLN A 392 1.47 11.68 -26.68
C GLN A 392 1.93 10.52 -27.59
N ALA A 393 3.13 9.99 -27.35
CA ALA A 393 3.68 8.88 -28.13
C ALA A 393 3.09 7.51 -27.78
N LYS A 394 2.48 7.35 -26.59
CA LYS A 394 2.14 6.03 -26.03
C LYS A 394 0.66 5.82 -25.69
N ILE A 395 -0.05 6.86 -25.30
CA ILE A 395 -1.47 6.77 -24.95
C ILE A 395 -2.28 6.40 -26.20
N ASP A 396 -3.16 5.42 -26.08
CA ASP A 396 -4.09 5.06 -27.15
C ASP A 396 -5.19 6.13 -27.28
N PRO A 397 -5.21 6.93 -28.36
CA PRO A 397 -6.20 7.99 -28.52
C PRO A 397 -7.63 7.45 -28.70
N ASN A 398 -7.78 6.19 -29.10
CA ASN A 398 -9.07 5.59 -29.43
C ASN A 398 -9.85 5.09 -28.20
N LYS A 399 -9.21 5.06 -27.01
CA LYS A 399 -9.90 4.74 -25.76
C LYS A 399 -10.85 5.87 -25.37
N ASP A 400 -12.13 5.56 -25.26
CA ASP A 400 -13.18 6.47 -24.80
C ASP A 400 -13.19 6.62 -23.27
N ASN A 401 -12.72 5.61 -22.56
CA ASN A 401 -12.62 5.57 -21.10
C ASN A 401 -11.33 6.21 -20.53
N LEU A 402 -10.45 6.73 -21.39
CA LEU A 402 -9.15 7.31 -20.99
C LEU A 402 -8.94 8.68 -21.63
N GLU A 403 -8.60 9.66 -20.79
CA GLU A 403 -8.26 11.01 -21.21
C GLU A 403 -7.00 11.52 -20.49
N VAL A 404 -6.15 12.24 -21.22
CA VAL A 404 -5.06 13.03 -20.66
C VAL A 404 -5.44 14.49 -20.81
N ILE A 405 -5.43 15.22 -19.70
CA ILE A 405 -5.78 16.64 -19.66
C ILE A 405 -4.57 17.43 -19.20
N LEU A 406 -4.09 18.31 -20.07
CA LEU A 406 -3.04 19.25 -19.73
C LEU A 406 -3.66 20.47 -19.05
N VAL A 407 -3.20 20.78 -17.85
CA VAL A 407 -3.72 21.87 -17.03
C VAL A 407 -2.63 22.92 -16.84
N ASP A 408 -2.84 24.14 -17.32
CA ASP A 408 -1.89 25.26 -17.19
C ASP A 408 -1.94 25.87 -15.77
N LYS A 409 -1.61 25.02 -14.80
CA LYS A 409 -1.58 25.27 -13.37
C LYS A 409 -0.45 24.50 -12.71
N HIS A 410 -0.10 24.91 -11.50
CA HIS A 410 0.77 24.15 -10.60
C HIS A 410 -0.06 23.10 -9.85
N MET A 411 0.55 21.96 -9.49
CA MET A 411 -0.09 20.87 -8.75
C MET A 411 -0.87 21.34 -7.50
N ASN A 412 -0.29 22.26 -6.74
CA ASN A 412 -0.88 22.79 -5.50
C ASN A 412 -1.79 24.02 -5.71
N ASP A 413 -2.04 24.44 -6.95
CA ASP A 413 -3.01 25.50 -7.22
C ASP A 413 -4.41 25.02 -6.83
N PRO A 414 -5.20 25.82 -6.07
CA PRO A 414 -6.55 25.43 -5.68
C PRO A 414 -7.46 24.99 -6.83
N VAL A 415 -7.32 25.61 -8.01
CA VAL A 415 -8.07 25.28 -9.22
C VAL A 415 -7.74 23.87 -9.71
N PHE A 416 -6.49 23.43 -9.60
CA PHE A 416 -6.07 22.09 -10.01
C PHE A 416 -6.69 21.02 -9.08
N ALA A 417 -6.65 21.27 -7.77
CA ALA A 417 -7.24 20.36 -6.78
C ALA A 417 -8.78 20.25 -6.92
N ASP A 418 -9.46 21.38 -7.13
CA ASP A 418 -10.91 21.40 -7.40
C ASP A 418 -11.24 20.59 -8.63
N PHE A 419 -10.48 20.82 -9.71
CA PHE A 419 -10.66 20.13 -10.98
C PHE A 419 -10.53 18.61 -10.87
N MET A 420 -9.52 18.11 -10.14
CA MET A 420 -9.35 16.67 -9.93
C MET A 420 -10.52 16.04 -9.15
N ALA A 421 -10.99 16.71 -8.09
CA ALA A 421 -12.11 16.21 -7.30
C ALA A 421 -13.42 16.23 -8.10
N GLU A 422 -13.69 17.30 -8.85
CA GLU A 422 -14.87 17.42 -9.72
C GLU A 422 -14.89 16.32 -10.79
N LEU A 423 -13.76 16.04 -11.44
CA LEU A 423 -13.64 14.94 -12.40
C LEU A 423 -14.01 13.59 -11.76
N LEU A 424 -13.50 13.31 -10.56
CA LEU A 424 -13.81 12.05 -9.90
C LEU A 424 -15.29 11.97 -9.53
N LEU A 425 -15.89 13.05 -9.03
CA LEU A 425 -17.32 13.12 -8.75
C LEU A 425 -18.15 12.89 -10.01
N GLU A 426 -17.76 13.44 -11.16
CA GLU A 426 -18.45 13.18 -12.43
C GLU A 426 -18.36 11.72 -12.85
N MET A 427 -17.20 11.09 -12.69
CA MET A 427 -17.05 9.66 -13.00
C MET A 427 -17.90 8.79 -12.08
N LEU A 428 -17.90 9.07 -10.78
CA LEU A 428 -18.70 8.36 -9.78
C LEU A 428 -20.21 8.52 -10.02
N ASN A 429 -20.63 9.68 -10.56
CA ASN A 429 -22.02 9.95 -10.93
C ASN A 429 -22.39 9.48 -12.36
N GLY A 430 -21.43 8.95 -13.12
CA GLY A 430 -21.65 8.51 -14.50
C GLY A 430 -21.92 9.64 -15.49
N THR A 431 -21.52 10.87 -15.17
CA THR A 431 -21.70 12.06 -16.01
C THR A 431 -20.43 12.48 -16.75
N TRP A 432 -19.28 11.86 -16.43
CA TRP A 432 -18.02 12.12 -17.13
C TRP A 432 -18.05 11.54 -18.55
N THR A 433 -17.56 12.32 -19.51
CA THR A 433 -17.28 11.87 -20.88
C THR A 433 -16.01 12.52 -21.38
N LYS A 434 -15.14 11.77 -22.08
CA LYS A 434 -13.90 12.27 -22.66
C LYS A 434 -14.11 13.57 -23.44
N GLY A 435 -13.32 14.60 -23.13
CA GLY A 435 -13.36 15.91 -23.77
C GLY A 435 -14.40 16.88 -23.19
N ASN A 436 -15.17 16.52 -22.16
CA ASN A 436 -16.18 17.43 -21.57
C ASN A 436 -15.58 18.63 -20.83
N LYS A 437 -14.25 18.67 -20.63
CA LYS A 437 -13.52 19.74 -19.95
C LYS A 437 -12.62 20.59 -20.87
N SER A 438 -12.63 20.36 -22.18
CA SER A 438 -11.71 21.01 -23.13
C SER A 438 -11.86 22.53 -23.24
N ASP A 439 -13.05 23.07 -22.94
CA ASP A 439 -13.36 24.51 -23.06
C ASP A 439 -12.95 25.34 -21.83
N LEU A 440 -12.43 24.71 -20.78
CA LEU A 440 -12.00 25.42 -19.58
C LEU A 440 -10.76 26.30 -19.88
N PRO A 441 -10.69 27.54 -19.37
CA PRO A 441 -9.66 28.50 -19.76
C PRO A 441 -8.23 28.14 -19.33
N TYR A 442 -8.08 27.15 -18.46
CA TYR A 442 -6.81 26.62 -17.96
C TYR A 442 -6.51 25.21 -18.49
N VAL A 443 -7.37 24.64 -19.33
CA VAL A 443 -7.10 23.38 -20.04
C VAL A 443 -6.50 23.73 -21.39
N ILE A 444 -5.37 23.10 -21.72
CA ILE A 444 -4.67 23.34 -23.00
C ILE A 444 -4.71 22.08 -23.87
N PRO A 445 -4.54 22.21 -25.20
CA PRO A 445 -4.57 21.05 -26.10
C PRO A 445 -3.50 20.01 -25.73
N PHE A 446 -3.91 18.75 -25.62
CA PHE A 446 -3.03 17.60 -25.40
C PHE A 446 -2.16 17.31 -26.62
#